data_AF-A0A945PQ19-F1
#
_entry.id   AF-A0A945PQ19-F1
#
_cell.length_a   1.000
_cell.length_b   1.000
_cell.length_c   1.000
_cell.angle_alpha   90.00
_cell.angle_beta   90.00
_cell.angle_gamma   90.00
#
_symmetry.space_group_name_H-M   'P 1'
#
loop_
_entity.id
_entity.type
_entity.pdbx_description
1 polymer ?
#
loop_
_entity_poly.entity_id
_entity_poly.type
_entity_poly.pdbx_seq_one_letter_code
_entity_poly.pdbx_strand_id
1 'polypeptide(L)'
;MSLFQTPLLRPKRLGHLFGVPIKVAPAAGLVFLLPLFLAADWQNAGWLSLALLTLFLSLLGHEIAHALMAKRLGLHVVDITIWPLVGMARIEEMSQHPTLEAPVAAAGPIFNLLIAPIGLLLPPSIGSVFLTINLIFGLGNLIPAFPMDGG
;
A
#
# COMPACT_ATOMS: atom_id res chain seq x y z
N MET A 1 -19.05 17.74 -10.86
CA MET A 1 -17.68 18.08 -10.41
C MET A 1 -17.00 16.78 -9.99
N SER A 2 -16.06 16.26 -10.79
CA SER A 2 -15.37 15.00 -10.46
C SER A 2 -14.45 15.24 -9.27
N LEU A 3 -14.62 14.49 -8.17
CA LEU A 3 -13.84 14.62 -6.93
C LEU A 3 -12.31 14.57 -7.18
N PHE A 4 -11.87 13.94 -8.28
CA PHE A 4 -10.48 13.80 -8.69
C PHE A 4 -9.83 15.06 -9.30
N GLN A 5 -10.59 16.15 -9.51
CA GLN A 5 -10.04 17.42 -10.00
C GLN A 5 -9.52 18.34 -8.88
N THR A 6 -9.71 17.94 -7.61
CA THR A 6 -9.24 18.75 -6.48
C THR A 6 -7.71 18.67 -6.34
N PRO A 7 -7.02 19.79 -6.03
CA PRO A 7 -5.56 19.80 -5.90
C PRO A 7 -5.01 18.82 -4.86
N LEU A 8 -5.81 18.50 -3.83
CA LEU A 8 -5.43 17.61 -2.73
C LEU A 8 -5.45 16.12 -3.12
N LEU A 9 -6.34 15.73 -4.05
CA LEU A 9 -6.45 14.35 -4.51
C LEU A 9 -5.63 14.07 -5.77
N ARG A 10 -5.06 15.12 -6.39
CA ARG A 10 -4.20 14.99 -7.57
C ARG A 10 -2.81 14.48 -7.17
N PRO A 11 -2.42 13.27 -7.58
CA PRO A 11 -1.11 12.72 -7.25
C PRO A 11 0.02 13.53 -7.88
N LYS A 12 1.05 13.84 -7.08
CA LYS A 12 2.27 14.48 -7.54
C LYS A 12 3.41 13.46 -7.52
N ARG A 13 4.29 13.51 -8.53
CA ARG A 13 5.48 12.67 -8.57
C ARG A 13 6.39 13.04 -7.40
N LEU A 14 6.71 12.06 -6.57
CA LEU A 14 7.61 12.22 -5.43
C LEU A 14 9.02 11.70 -5.74
N GLY A 15 9.13 10.64 -6.55
CA GLY A 15 10.42 10.05 -6.89
C GLY A 15 10.29 8.83 -7.79
N HIS A 16 11.34 8.01 -7.81
CA HIS A 16 11.38 6.73 -8.50
C HIS A 16 11.93 5.66 -7.56
N LEU A 17 11.36 4.47 -7.61
CA LEU A 17 11.87 3.30 -6.88
C LEU A 17 11.88 2.10 -7.82
N PHE A 18 13.01 1.39 -7.90
CA PHE A 18 13.22 0.29 -8.86
C PHE A 18 12.87 0.64 -10.31
N GLY A 19 13.06 1.91 -10.70
CA GLY A 19 12.71 2.44 -12.02
C GLY A 19 11.22 2.67 -12.24
N VAL A 20 10.38 2.55 -11.22
CA VAL A 20 8.94 2.84 -11.26
C VAL A 20 8.69 4.22 -10.63
N PRO A 21 8.02 5.16 -11.31
CA PRO A 21 7.62 6.43 -10.73
C PRO A 21 6.68 6.24 -9.53
N ILE A 22 6.98 6.92 -8.41
CA ILE A 22 6.07 6.97 -7.26
C ILE A 22 5.36 8.32 -7.26
N LYS A 23 4.03 8.29 -7.20
CA LYS A 23 3.17 9.45 -7.08
C LYS A 23 2.39 9.37 -5.78
N VAL A 24 2.29 10.48 -5.07
CA VAL A 24 1.55 10.57 -3.81
C VAL A 24 0.59 11.76 -3.89
N ALA A 25 -0.67 11.52 -3.55
CA ALA A 25 -1.66 12.58 -3.39
C ALA A 25 -1.36 13.36 -2.11
N PRO A 26 -1.38 14.72 -2.12
CA PRO A 26 -1.19 15.52 -0.90
C PRO A 26 -2.12 15.11 0.25
N ALA A 27 -3.34 14.69 -0.07
CA ALA A 27 -4.29 14.18 0.93
C ALA A 27 -3.75 12.97 1.72
N ALA A 28 -2.87 12.15 1.15
CA ALA A 28 -2.27 11.03 1.87
C ALA A 28 -1.39 11.49 3.03
N GLY A 29 -0.72 12.63 2.88
CA GLY A 29 0.03 13.27 3.96
C GLY A 29 -0.88 13.77 5.09
N LEU A 30 -2.12 14.18 4.77
CA LEU A 30 -3.07 14.69 5.78
C LEU A 30 -3.54 13.61 6.75
N VAL A 31 -3.55 12.34 6.34
CA VAL A 31 -3.91 11.21 7.22
C VAL A 31 -2.98 11.14 8.43
N PHE A 32 -1.70 11.53 8.26
CA PHE A 32 -0.73 11.56 9.35
C PHE A 32 -0.97 12.68 10.38
N LEU A 33 -1.90 13.61 10.11
CA LEU A 33 -2.33 14.61 11.08
C LEU A 33 -3.49 14.13 11.95
N LEU A 34 -4.20 13.06 11.55
CA LEU A 34 -5.35 12.53 12.30
C LEU A 34 -5.05 12.18 13.76
N PRO A 35 -3.87 11.63 14.13
CA PRO A 35 -3.55 11.37 15.53
C PRO A 35 -3.64 12.60 16.43
N LEU A 36 -3.37 13.81 15.90
CA LEU A 36 -3.46 15.07 16.67
C LEU A 36 -4.89 15.43 17.05
N PHE A 37 -5.87 14.96 16.29
CA PHE A 37 -7.29 15.29 16.47
C PHE A 37 -8.09 14.16 17.10
N LEU A 38 -7.68 12.91 16.89
CA LEU A 38 -8.43 11.71 17.30
C LEU A 38 -7.91 11.06 18.58
N ALA A 39 -6.66 11.31 18.96
CA ALA A 39 -6.09 10.68 20.15
C ALA A 39 -6.57 11.38 21.44
N ALA A 40 -6.91 10.58 22.44
CA ALA A 40 -7.30 11.07 23.77
C ALA A 40 -6.12 11.70 24.54
N ASP A 41 -4.90 11.23 24.28
CA ASP A 41 -3.67 11.74 24.85
C ASP A 41 -2.47 11.54 23.89
N TRP A 42 -1.30 12.04 24.31
CA TRP A 42 -0.05 11.95 23.53
C TRP A 42 0.44 10.51 23.33
N GLN A 43 0.16 9.61 24.28
CA GLN A 43 0.56 8.22 24.16
C GLN A 43 -0.26 7.52 23.08
N ASN A 44 -1.58 7.71 23.08
CA ASN A 44 -2.46 7.27 22.00
C ASN A 44 -2.06 7.90 20.66
N ALA A 45 -1.73 9.20 20.61
CA ALA A 45 -1.29 9.85 19.38
C ALA A 45 -0.04 9.19 18.79
N GLY A 46 0.93 8.83 19.65
CA GLY A 46 2.12 8.08 19.25
C GLY A 46 1.78 6.71 18.66
N TRP A 47 0.88 5.96 19.30
CA TRP A 47 0.42 4.65 18.82
C TRP A 47 -0.31 4.72 17.47
N LEU A 48 -1.24 5.67 17.30
CA LEU A 48 -1.93 5.87 16.03
C LEU A 48 -0.94 6.27 14.92
N SER A 49 0.02 7.16 15.24
CA SER A 49 1.05 7.58 14.28
C SER A 49 1.92 6.42 13.83
N LEU A 50 2.34 5.56 14.76
CA LEU A 50 3.10 4.35 14.46
C LEU A 50 2.31 3.37 13.58
N ALA A 51 1.02 3.15 13.90
CA ALA A 51 0.16 2.28 13.11
C ALA A 51 -0.04 2.81 11.69
N LEU A 52 -0.29 4.12 11.52
CA LEU A 52 -0.43 4.76 10.22
C LEU A 52 0.85 4.68 9.38
N LEU A 53 2.01 4.93 10.00
CA LEU A 53 3.31 4.79 9.32
C LEU A 53 3.55 3.35 8.89
N THR A 54 3.26 2.39 9.76
CA THR A 54 3.41 0.97 9.47
C THR A 54 2.48 0.55 8.32
N LEU A 55 1.21 0.95 8.37
CA LEU A 55 0.25 0.71 7.29
C LEU A 55 0.72 1.30 5.96
N PHE A 56 1.18 2.56 5.97
CA PHE A 56 1.67 3.23 4.77
C PHE A 56 2.87 2.51 4.16
N LEU A 57 3.84 2.09 4.97
CA LEU A 57 5.01 1.37 4.49
C LEU A 57 4.66 -0.05 3.99
N SER A 58 3.76 -0.75 4.69
CA SER A 58 3.23 -2.05 4.27
C SER A 58 2.46 -1.97 2.96
N LEU A 59 1.62 -0.94 2.77
CA LEU A 59 0.91 -0.64 1.53
C LEU A 59 1.89 -0.31 0.41
N LEU A 60 2.87 0.56 0.65
CA LEU A 60 3.88 0.90 -0.35
C LEU A 60 4.65 -0.35 -0.80
N GLY A 61 5.09 -1.18 0.14
CA GLY A 61 5.77 -2.44 -0.15
C GLY A 61 4.91 -3.42 -0.95
N HIS A 62 3.62 -3.49 -0.62
CA HIS A 62 2.63 -4.30 -1.34
C HIS A 62 2.51 -3.88 -2.82
N GLU A 63 2.32 -2.59 -3.09
CA GLU A 63 2.25 -2.06 -4.47
C GLU A 63 3.57 -2.25 -5.24
N ILE A 64 4.70 -2.12 -4.54
CA ILE A 64 6.01 -2.41 -5.13
C ILE A 64 6.11 -3.88 -5.54
N ALA A 65 5.57 -4.81 -4.75
CA ALA A 65 5.60 -6.23 -5.09
C ALA A 65 4.80 -6.52 -6.37
N HIS A 66 3.60 -5.94 -6.53
CA HIS A 66 2.85 -6.00 -7.79
C HIS A 66 3.66 -5.45 -8.96
N ALA A 67 4.23 -4.25 -8.81
CA ALA A 67 5.01 -3.61 -9.85
C ALA A 67 6.26 -4.42 -10.24
N LEU A 68 6.97 -4.98 -9.26
CA LEU A 68 8.14 -5.81 -9.51
C LEU A 68 7.77 -7.13 -10.18
N MET A 69 6.67 -7.77 -9.78
CA MET A 69 6.18 -8.98 -10.45
C MET A 69 5.80 -8.69 -11.90
N ALA A 70 5.03 -7.63 -12.14
CA ALA A 70 4.65 -7.20 -13.49
C ALA A 70 5.88 -6.96 -14.38
N LYS A 71 6.89 -6.22 -13.88
CA LYS A 71 8.15 -6.02 -14.60
C LYS A 71 8.89 -7.32 -14.89
N ARG A 72 8.92 -8.27 -13.94
CA ARG A 72 9.54 -9.59 -14.15
C ARG A 72 8.84 -10.41 -15.23
N LEU A 73 7.54 -10.24 -15.37
CA LEU A 73 6.72 -10.87 -16.42
C LEU A 73 6.75 -10.10 -17.75
N GLY A 74 7.56 -9.04 -17.86
CA GLY A 74 7.72 -8.26 -19.09
C GLY A 74 6.66 -7.19 -19.32
N LEU A 75 5.78 -6.94 -18.33
CA LEU A 75 4.75 -5.91 -18.41
C LEU A 75 5.31 -4.52 -18.11
N HIS A 76 4.75 -3.50 -18.74
CA HIS A 76 5.11 -2.11 -18.51
C HIS A 76 4.34 -1.52 -17.33
N VAL A 77 5.08 -1.04 -16.31
CA VAL A 77 4.52 -0.37 -15.12
C VAL A 77 4.67 1.14 -15.27
N VAL A 78 3.55 1.84 -15.35
CA VAL A 78 3.50 3.28 -15.61
C VAL A 78 3.91 4.08 -14.37
N ASP A 79 3.30 3.76 -13.23
CA ASP A 79 3.59 4.36 -11.93
C ASP A 79 2.92 3.58 -10.80
N ILE A 80 3.39 3.83 -9.58
CA ILE A 80 2.67 3.50 -8.35
C ILE A 80 2.09 4.81 -7.81
N THR A 81 0.78 4.84 -7.62
CA THR A 81 0.08 5.99 -7.07
C THR A 81 -0.50 5.67 -5.70
N ILE A 82 -0.28 6.56 -4.73
CA ILE A 82 -0.79 6.45 -3.36
C ILE A 82 -1.76 7.59 -3.03
N TRP A 83 -2.94 7.20 -2.59
CA TRP A 83 -3.99 8.03 -2.01
C TRP A 83 -4.11 7.76 -0.50
N PRO A 84 -4.89 8.56 0.25
CA PRO A 84 -5.04 8.43 1.70
C PRO A 84 -5.18 7.01 2.26
N LEU A 85 -5.92 6.15 1.57
CA LEU A 85 -6.27 4.81 2.05
C LEU A 85 -6.04 3.73 1.00
N VAL A 86 -5.49 4.08 -0.17
CA VAL A 86 -5.45 3.21 -1.36
C VAL A 86 -4.14 3.39 -2.08
N GLY A 87 -3.49 2.29 -2.43
CA GLY A 87 -2.38 2.23 -3.38
C GLY A 87 -2.85 1.66 -4.71
N MET A 88 -2.15 1.97 -5.79
CA MET A 88 -2.37 1.33 -7.08
C MET A 88 -1.11 1.35 -7.93
N ALA A 89 -0.58 0.18 -8.26
CA ALA A 89 0.34 -0.03 -9.36
C ALA A 89 -0.41 0.01 -10.70
N ARG A 90 -0.16 1.04 -11.51
CA ARG A 90 -0.73 1.16 -12.86
C ARG A 90 0.11 0.37 -13.85
N ILE A 91 -0.46 -0.71 -14.36
CA ILE A 91 0.19 -1.62 -15.32
C ILE A 91 -0.53 -1.50 -16.66
N GLU A 92 0.23 -1.25 -17.73
CA GLU A 92 -0.32 -1.15 -19.09
C GLU A 92 -0.71 -2.53 -19.63
N GLU A 93 -1.79 -2.55 -20.41
CA GLU A 93 -2.24 -3.72 -21.18
C GLU A 93 -2.52 -5.00 -20.35
N MET A 94 -2.72 -4.89 -19.03
CA MET A 94 -3.00 -6.06 -18.18
C MET A 94 -4.20 -6.88 -18.67
N SER A 95 -5.26 -6.22 -19.14
CA SER A 95 -6.45 -6.89 -19.69
C SER A 95 -6.18 -7.70 -20.97
N GLN A 96 -5.06 -7.47 -21.64
CA GLN A 96 -4.62 -8.24 -22.81
C GLN A 96 -3.82 -9.50 -22.40
N HIS A 97 -3.45 -9.62 -21.12
CA HIS A 97 -2.69 -10.74 -20.56
C HIS A 97 -3.36 -11.40 -19.34
N PRO A 98 -4.56 -12.00 -19.45
CA PRO A 98 -5.30 -12.57 -18.31
C PRO A 98 -4.52 -13.66 -17.54
N THR A 99 -3.64 -14.40 -18.22
CA THR A 99 -2.82 -15.45 -17.59
C THR A 99 -1.75 -14.88 -16.66
N LEU A 100 -1.40 -13.59 -16.79
CA LEU A 100 -0.42 -12.90 -15.96
C LEU A 100 -1.08 -12.14 -14.79
N GLU A 101 -2.41 -12.02 -14.78
CA GLU A 101 -3.15 -11.31 -13.74
C GLU A 101 -2.99 -11.99 -12.38
N ALA A 102 -3.27 -13.29 -12.30
CA ALA A 102 -3.16 -14.06 -11.05
C ALA A 102 -1.77 -13.96 -10.36
N PRO A 103 -0.62 -14.19 -11.03
CA PRO A 103 0.67 -14.05 -10.38
C PRO A 103 1.00 -12.60 -9.98
N VAL A 104 0.54 -11.60 -10.73
CA VAL A 104 0.72 -10.19 -10.36
C VAL A 104 -0.14 -9.85 -9.16
N ALA A 105 -1.44 -10.19 -9.17
CA ALA A 105 -2.38 -9.95 -8.08
C ALA A 105 -1.97 -10.66 -6.78
N ALA A 106 -1.38 -11.86 -6.86
CA ALA A 106 -0.87 -12.53 -5.67
C ALA A 106 0.40 -11.89 -5.07
N ALA A 107 1.14 -11.07 -5.83
CA ALA A 107 2.46 -10.58 -5.42
C ALA A 107 2.41 -9.66 -4.18
N GLY A 108 1.47 -8.71 -4.13
CA GLY A 108 1.27 -7.83 -2.99
C GLY A 108 0.90 -8.60 -1.71
N PRO A 109 -0.17 -9.42 -1.71
CA PRO A 109 -0.55 -10.23 -0.56
C PRO A 109 0.55 -11.15 -0.07
N ILE A 110 1.23 -11.87 -0.98
CA ILE A 110 2.36 -12.73 -0.63
C ILE A 110 3.48 -11.91 0.01
N PHE A 111 3.80 -10.72 -0.51
CA PHE A 111 4.80 -9.85 0.09
C PHE A 111 4.45 -9.52 1.55
N ASN A 112 3.22 -9.08 1.84
CA ASN A 112 2.84 -8.77 3.23
C ASN A 112 2.92 -9.99 4.14
N LEU A 113 2.43 -11.15 3.68
CA LEU A 113 2.47 -12.39 4.46
C LEU A 113 3.92 -12.83 4.75
N LEU A 114 4.84 -12.66 3.80
CA LEU A 114 6.25 -13.00 3.98
C LEU A 114 6.96 -12.05 4.95
N ILE A 115 6.64 -10.76 4.95
CA ILE A 115 7.29 -9.82 5.87
C ILE A 115 6.66 -9.82 7.26
N ALA A 116 5.38 -10.21 7.42
CA ALA A 116 4.68 -10.14 8.70
C ALA A 116 5.46 -10.76 9.89
N PRO A 117 6.10 -11.95 9.78
CA PRO A 117 6.87 -12.55 10.87
C PRO A 117 8.05 -11.72 11.36
N ILE A 118 8.55 -10.76 10.58
CA ILE A 118 9.59 -9.81 11.02
C ILE A 118 9.13 -9.05 12.27
N GLY A 119 7.82 -8.83 12.44
CA GLY A 119 7.26 -8.22 13.64
C GLY A 119 7.64 -8.97 14.93
N LEU A 120 7.85 -10.29 14.87
CA LEU A 120 8.26 -11.10 16.03
C LEU A 120 9.70 -10.81 16.49
N LEU A 121 10.51 -10.19 15.62
CA LEU A 121 11.90 -9.82 15.89
C LEU A 121 12.04 -8.37 16.41
N LEU A 122 10.94 -7.60 16.39
CA LEU A 122 10.90 -6.21 16.82
C LEU A 122 10.46 -6.09 18.29
N PRO A 123 10.69 -4.94 18.94
CA PRO A 123 10.13 -4.68 20.27
C PRO A 123 8.61 -4.94 20.28
N PRO A 124 8.03 -5.60 21.31
CA PRO A 124 6.64 -6.07 21.27
C PRO A 124 5.60 -4.99 20.90
N SER A 125 5.85 -3.75 21.31
CA SER A 125 5.04 -2.59 20.97
C SER A 125 4.94 -2.36 19.45
N ILE A 126 6.07 -2.34 18.75
CA ILE A 126 6.16 -2.10 17.31
C ILE A 126 5.83 -3.39 16.53
N GLY A 127 6.37 -4.50 17.03
CA GLY A 127 6.27 -5.82 16.41
C GLY A 127 4.85 -6.32 16.27
N SER A 128 4.02 -6.15 17.30
CA SER A 128 2.60 -6.54 17.26
C SER A 128 1.83 -5.75 16.21
N VAL A 129 2.00 -4.43 16.15
CA VAL A 129 1.36 -3.56 15.15
C VAL A 129 1.80 -3.96 13.73
N PHE A 130 3.09 -4.16 13.51
CA PHE A 130 3.63 -4.58 12.22
C PHE A 130 3.12 -5.95 11.76
N LEU A 131 3.14 -6.94 12.65
CA LEU A 131 2.63 -8.28 12.38
C LEU A 131 1.14 -8.22 12.02
N THR A 132 0.33 -7.57 12.87
CA THR A 132 -1.13 -7.50 12.69
C THR A 132 -1.50 -6.79 11.40
N ILE A 133 -0.88 -5.63 11.10
CA ILE A 133 -1.16 -4.90 9.86
C ILE A 133 -0.83 -5.74 8.64
N ASN A 134 0.35 -6.36 8.58
CA ASN A 134 0.74 -7.14 7.41
C ASN A 134 -0.09 -8.42 7.24
N LEU A 135 -0.49 -9.08 8.34
CA LEU A 135 -1.40 -10.22 8.26
C LEU A 135 -2.79 -9.81 7.78
N ILE A 136 -3.38 -8.77 8.36
CA ILE A 136 -4.72 -8.29 7.95
C ILE A 136 -4.68 -7.80 6.50
N PHE A 137 -3.65 -7.05 6.11
CA PHE A 137 -3.54 -6.51 4.77
C PHE A 137 -3.28 -7.61 3.72
N GLY A 138 -2.40 -8.56 4.02
CA GLY A 138 -2.12 -9.69 3.13
C GLY A 138 -3.30 -10.66 3.01
N LEU A 139 -3.85 -11.14 4.13
CA LEU A 139 -4.99 -12.06 4.12
C LEU A 139 -6.26 -11.39 3.58
N GLY A 140 -6.48 -10.13 3.95
CA GLY A 140 -7.60 -9.34 3.47
C GLY A 140 -7.59 -9.26 1.95
N ASN A 141 -6.46 -8.89 1.35
CA ASN A 141 -6.39 -8.75 -0.11
C ASN A 141 -6.50 -10.07 -0.89
N LEU A 142 -6.48 -11.24 -0.24
CA LEU A 142 -6.78 -12.53 -0.88
C LEU A 142 -8.27 -12.89 -0.89
N ILE A 143 -9.13 -12.09 -0.26
CA ILE A 143 -10.59 -12.32 -0.29
C ILE A 143 -11.10 -12.10 -1.73
N PRO A 144 -11.90 -13.03 -2.30
CA PRO A 144 -12.42 -12.91 -3.66
C PRO A 144 -13.58 -11.92 -3.72
N ALA A 145 -13.27 -10.63 -3.56
CA ALA A 145 -14.23 -9.55 -3.59
C ALA A 145 -13.58 -8.26 -4.11
N PHE A 146 -14.19 -7.62 -5.11
CA PHE A 146 -13.78 -6.29 -5.53
C PHE A 146 -13.91 -5.30 -4.35
N PRO A 147 -12.92 -4.42 -4.07
CA PRO A 147 -11.74 -4.08 -4.87
C PRO A 147 -10.42 -4.78 -4.43
N MET A 148 -10.50 -5.93 -3.76
CA MET A 148 -9.35 -6.67 -3.23
C MET A 148 -8.65 -7.48 -4.34
N ASP A 149 -7.35 -7.75 -4.20
CA ASP A 149 -6.54 -8.41 -5.24
C ASP A 149 -7.00 -9.83 -5.59
N GLY A 150 -7.66 -10.54 -4.67
CA GLY A 150 -8.17 -11.89 -4.89
C GLY A 150 -9.47 -11.96 -5.67
N GLY A 151 -10.11 -10.80 -5.95
CA GLY A 151 -11.41 -10.67 -6.61
C GLY A 151 -11.36 -10.50 -8.12
#